data_AF-A0A1Q5SYY2-F1
#
_entry.id   AF-A0A1Q5SYY2-F1
#
_cell.length_a   1.000
_cell.length_b   1.000
_cell.length_c   1.000
_cell.angle_alpha   90.00
_cell.angle_beta   90.00
_cell.angle_gamma   90.00
#
_symmetry.space_group_name_H-M   'P 1'
#
loop_
_entity.id
_entity.type
_entity.pdbx_description
1 polymer ?
#
loop_
_entity_poly.entity_id
_entity_poly.type
_entity_poly.pdbx_seq_one_letter_code
_entity_poly.pdbx_strand_id
1 'polypeptide(L)'
;MGSNDSTENGSKFILTANALNKALPDMSMATRAVHADDFVSPHRAIAPAMHVAVNFRYARDPKDLVPEENKDVRVSTRLTELCPDKPV
;
A
#
# COMPACT_ATOMS: atom_id res chain seq x y z
N MET A 1 8.52 -21.43 -20.17
CA MET A 1 8.60 -22.52 -19.18
C MET A 1 8.07 -21.99 -17.86
N GLY A 2 6.85 -22.37 -17.46
CA GLY A 2 6.32 -22.07 -16.13
C GLY A 2 6.51 -23.29 -15.25
N SER A 3 7.20 -23.15 -14.13
CA SER A 3 7.36 -24.22 -13.15
C SER A 3 6.10 -24.29 -12.30
N ASN A 4 5.36 -25.38 -12.47
CA ASN A 4 4.17 -25.72 -11.71
C ASN A 4 4.58 -26.50 -10.47
N ASP A 5 4.83 -25.77 -9.37
CA ASP A 5 4.95 -26.39 -8.06
C ASP A 5 3.55 -26.81 -7.58
N SER A 6 3.34 -28.11 -7.51
CA SER A 6 2.07 -28.73 -7.15
C SER A 6 2.09 -28.94 -5.65
N THR A 7 1.49 -28.04 -4.87
CA THR A 7 1.27 -28.29 -3.44
C THR A 7 -0.22 -28.22 -3.13
N GLU A 8 -0.76 -29.40 -2.87
CA GLU A 8 -2.10 -29.64 -2.35
C GLU A 8 -2.28 -29.02 -0.96
N ASN A 9 -3.56 -28.81 -0.60
CA ASN A 9 -4.11 -28.05 0.53
C ASN A 9 -4.28 -26.57 0.23
N GLY A 10 -5.53 -26.09 0.36
CA GLY A 10 -5.99 -24.71 0.18
C GLY A 10 -5.27 -23.75 1.12
N SER A 11 -3.99 -23.52 0.86
CA SER A 11 -3.13 -22.62 1.58
C SER A 11 -3.56 -21.22 1.22
N LYS A 12 -3.89 -20.45 2.25
CA LYS A 12 -4.21 -19.03 2.14
C LYS A 12 -3.02 -18.33 1.49
N PHE A 13 -3.10 -18.05 0.20
CA PHE A 13 -2.08 -17.32 -0.54
C PHE A 13 -2.10 -15.87 -0.08
N ILE A 14 -1.18 -15.51 0.81
CA ILE A 14 -0.99 -14.12 1.24
C ILE A 14 0.12 -13.52 0.37
N LEU A 15 -0.27 -12.69 -0.59
CA LEU A 15 0.68 -11.92 -1.39
C LEU A 15 1.42 -10.94 -0.44
N THR A 16 2.74 -11.07 -0.35
CA THR A 16 3.60 -10.22 0.50
C THR A 16 4.58 -9.45 -0.40
N ALA A 17 4.97 -8.23 -0.03
CA ALA A 17 5.90 -7.39 -0.80
C ALA A 17 7.21 -8.11 -1.16
N ASN A 18 7.79 -8.87 -0.22
CA ASN A 18 9.00 -9.66 -0.46
C ASN A 18 8.81 -10.77 -1.50
N ALA A 19 7.65 -11.42 -1.48
CA ALA A 19 7.32 -12.47 -2.45
C ALA A 19 7.11 -11.88 -3.85
N LEU A 20 6.48 -10.70 -3.94
CA LEU A 20 6.33 -9.96 -5.20
C LEU A 20 7.72 -9.64 -5.77
N ASN A 21 8.59 -8.98 -4.99
CA ASN A 21 9.94 -8.58 -5.44
C ASN A 21 10.78 -9.77 -5.92
N LYS A 22 10.65 -10.93 -5.29
CA LYS A 22 11.32 -12.16 -5.72
C LYS A 22 10.79 -12.68 -7.05
N ALA A 23 9.49 -12.54 -7.31
CA ALA A 23 8.85 -13.02 -8.53
C ALA A 23 8.92 -12.03 -9.71
N LEU A 24 9.14 -10.72 -9.48
CA LEU A 24 9.19 -9.70 -10.53
C LEU A 24 10.14 -10.04 -11.70
N PRO A 25 11.37 -10.54 -11.49
CA PRO A 25 12.28 -10.86 -12.59
C PRO A 25 11.73 -11.96 -13.52
N ASP A 26 10.94 -12.88 -12.98
CA ASP A 26 10.39 -14.03 -13.72
C ASP A 26 9.07 -13.69 -14.44
N MET A 27 8.47 -12.54 -14.15
CA MET A 27 7.23 -12.09 -14.76
C MET A 27 7.41 -11.54 -16.18
N SER A 28 6.39 -11.74 -17.01
CA SER A 28 6.32 -11.13 -18.34
C SER A 28 6.36 -9.60 -18.24
N MET A 29 6.80 -8.92 -19.31
CA MET A 29 6.82 -7.45 -19.37
C MET A 29 5.43 -6.85 -19.15
N ALA A 30 4.39 -7.45 -19.73
CA ALA A 30 3.01 -6.99 -19.57
C ALA A 30 2.54 -7.08 -18.11
N THR A 31 2.88 -8.18 -17.42
CA THR A 31 2.50 -8.38 -16.01
C THR A 31 3.20 -7.37 -15.11
N ARG A 32 4.50 -7.15 -15.31
CA ARG A 32 5.26 -6.15 -14.54
C ARG A 32 4.72 -4.75 -14.73
N ALA A 33 4.34 -4.38 -15.95
CA ALA A 33 3.80 -3.06 -16.24
C ALA A 33 2.51 -2.74 -15.46
N VAL A 34 1.74 -3.76 -15.07
CA VAL A 34 0.49 -3.60 -14.31
C VAL A 34 0.69 -3.75 -12.80
N HIS A 35 1.54 -4.69 -12.37
CA HIS A 35 1.55 -5.18 -10.98
C HIS A 35 2.88 -4.96 -10.22
N ALA A 36 3.88 -4.30 -10.80
CA ALA A 36 5.18 -4.15 -10.13
C ALA A 36 5.08 -3.41 -8.79
N ASP A 37 4.13 -2.48 -8.66
CA ASP A 37 4.04 -1.53 -7.56
C ASP A 37 2.81 -1.74 -6.66
N ASP A 38 2.20 -2.94 -6.66
CA ASP A 38 0.96 -3.23 -5.92
C ASP A 38 1.06 -2.94 -4.39
N PHE A 39 2.27 -2.91 -3.82
CA PHE A 39 2.51 -2.60 -2.40
C PHE A 39 2.92 -1.15 -2.11
N VAL A 40 2.87 -0.25 -3.09
CA VAL A 40 3.32 1.15 -2.92
C VAL A 40 2.35 2.00 -2.08
N SER A 41 1.06 1.67 -2.11
CA SER A 41 0.04 2.42 -1.38
C SER A 41 -0.34 1.71 -0.07
N PRO A 42 -0.44 2.43 1.06
CA PRO A 42 -0.83 1.82 2.34
C PRO A 42 -2.32 1.44 2.39
N HIS A 43 -3.14 1.97 1.48
CA HIS A 43 -4.56 1.71 1.40
C HIS A 43 -4.85 0.46 0.53
N ARG A 44 -5.89 -0.32 0.87
CA ARG A 44 -6.27 -1.56 0.17
C ARG A 44 -7.02 -1.33 -1.16
N ALA A 45 -6.76 -0.22 -1.84
CA ALA A 45 -7.42 0.07 -3.12
C ALA A 45 -6.74 -0.71 -4.25
N ILE A 46 -7.53 -1.16 -5.23
CA ILE A 46 -7.03 -1.88 -6.42
C ILE A 46 -6.30 -0.91 -7.36
N ALA A 47 -6.71 0.35 -7.38
CA ALA A 47 -6.07 1.42 -8.15
C ALA A 47 -5.39 2.42 -7.20
N PRO A 48 -4.25 3.01 -7.59
CA PRO A 48 -3.57 4.03 -6.78
C PRO A 48 -4.42 5.30 -6.66
N ALA A 49 -4.26 6.01 -5.55
CA ALA A 49 -4.92 7.29 -5.34
C ALA A 49 -4.34 8.36 -6.27
N MET A 50 -5.20 9.21 -6.84
CA MET A 50 -4.74 10.39 -7.57
C MET A 50 -4.38 11.50 -6.59
N HIS A 51 -3.10 11.84 -6.49
CA HIS A 51 -2.63 12.97 -5.68
C HIS A 51 -2.74 14.29 -6.46
N VAL A 52 -3.92 14.92 -6.41
CA VAL A 52 -4.14 16.26 -6.98
C VAL A 52 -3.93 17.31 -5.90
N ALA A 53 -2.66 17.59 -5.57
CA ALA A 53 -2.29 18.58 -4.57
C ALA A 53 -1.21 19.51 -5.12
N VAL A 54 -1.33 20.80 -4.81
CA VAL A 54 -0.30 21.81 -5.15
C VAL A 54 0.82 21.82 -4.10
N ASN A 55 0.50 21.45 -2.86
CA ASN A 55 1.42 21.48 -1.74
C ASN A 55 1.29 20.22 -0.89
N PHE A 56 2.42 19.77 -0.33
CA PHE A 56 2.48 18.70 0.66
C PHE A 56 2.76 19.29 2.05
N ARG A 57 2.17 18.69 3.08
CA ARG A 57 2.32 19.13 4.46
C ARG A 57 3.38 18.31 5.17
N TYR A 58 4.40 18.97 5.68
CA TYR A 58 5.41 18.34 6.52
C TYR A 58 4.87 18.02 7.92
N ALA A 59 5.53 17.06 8.58
CA ALA A 59 5.31 16.82 10.00
C ALA A 59 5.60 18.10 10.81
N ARG A 60 4.84 18.29 11.90
CA ARG A 60 5.03 19.45 12.79
C ARG A 60 6.22 19.27 13.72
N ASP A 61 6.47 18.04 14.17
CA ASP A 61 7.65 17.71 14.96
C ASP A 61 8.84 17.50 14.02
N PRO A 62 9.97 18.21 14.20
CA PRO A 62 11.15 18.01 13.38
C PRO A 62 11.76 16.60 13.49
N LYS A 63 11.49 15.86 14.57
CA LYS A 63 11.98 14.47 14.73
C LYS A 63 11.23 13.48 13.83
N ASP A 64 10.02 13.84 13.40
CA ASP A 64 9.17 13.01 12.54
C ASP A 64 9.45 13.25 11.03
N LEU A 65 10.45 14.08 10.70
CA LEU A 65 10.88 14.31 9.32
C LEU A 65 11.79 13.17 8.86
N VAL A 66 11.20 11.99 8.67
CA VAL A 66 11.91 10.80 8.18
C VAL A 66 11.80 10.73 6.65
N PRO A 67 12.91 10.55 5.92
CA PRO A 67 12.88 10.44 4.47
C PRO A 67 12.06 9.23 4.03
N GLU A 68 11.23 9.43 2.99
CA GLU A 68 10.41 8.41 2.32
C GLU A 68 9.35 7.71 3.22
N GLU A 69 9.14 8.18 4.45
CA GLU A 69 8.14 7.62 5.35
C GLU A 69 6.77 8.27 5.16
N ASN A 70 5.88 7.59 4.41
CA ASN A 70 4.47 7.98 4.29
C ASN A 70 3.56 6.99 5.04
N LYS A 71 3.64 6.99 6.38
CA LYS A 71 2.73 6.21 7.22
C LYS A 71 1.46 7.03 7.49
N ASP A 72 0.42 6.82 6.70
CA ASP A 72 -0.90 7.37 7.03
C ASP A 72 -1.53 6.57 8.19
N VAL A 73 -1.42 7.12 9.39
CA VAL A 73 -2.01 6.52 10.61
C VAL A 73 -3.53 6.78 10.69
N ARG A 74 -4.16 7.47 9.72
CA ARG A 74 -5.51 8.02 9.87
C ARG A 74 -6.47 7.69 8.74
N VAL A 75 -6.81 6.41 8.59
CA VAL A 75 -8.12 6.04 8.02
C VAL A 75 -9.21 5.86 9.09
N SER A 76 -8.90 5.98 10.39
CA SER A 76 -9.91 5.71 11.45
C SER A 76 -10.09 6.78 12.54
N THR A 77 -9.23 7.79 12.67
CA THR A 77 -9.22 8.62 13.91
C THR A 77 -9.41 10.13 13.72
N ARG A 78 -9.68 10.63 12.50
CA ARG A 78 -9.79 12.09 12.27
C ARG A 78 -11.13 12.61 11.78
N LEU A 79 -12.12 11.76 11.53
CA LEU A 79 -13.49 12.22 11.27
C LEU A 79 -14.27 12.51 12.56
N THR A 80 -13.78 12.05 13.73
CA THR A 80 -14.40 12.32 15.03
C THR A 80 -13.95 13.64 15.67
N GLU A 81 -12.86 14.24 15.21
CA GLU A 81 -12.35 15.51 15.78
C GLU A 81 -12.95 16.76 15.13
N LEU A 82 -13.78 16.62 14.08
CA LEU A 82 -14.35 17.76 13.36
C LEU A 82 -15.76 18.17 13.82
N CYS A 83 -16.39 17.44 14.73
CA CYS A 83 -17.67 17.80 15.35
C CYS A 83 -17.73 17.25 16.79
N PRO A 84 -17.56 18.08 17.83
CA PRO A 84 -17.66 17.63 19.22
C PRO A 84 -19.09 17.29 19.69
N ASP A 85 -20.13 17.49 18.87
CA ASP A 85 -21.53 17.47 19.33
C ASP A 85 -22.43 16.41 18.66
N LYS A 86 -22.00 15.14 18.57
CA LYS A 86 -22.95 14.05 18.26
C LYS A 86 -23.12 13.13 19.48
N PRO A 87 -24.32 13.07 20.08
CA PRO A 87 -24.60 12.12 21.14
C PRO A 87 -24.60 10.69 20.59
N VAL A 88 -24.24 9.76 21.49
CA VAL A 88 -24.11 8.31 21.33
C VAL A 88 -25.34 7.68 20.67
#